data_AF-A0A0E3P4T6-F1
#
_entry.id   AF-A0A0E3P4T6-F1
#
_cell.length_a   1.000
_cell.length_b   1.000
_cell.length_c   1.000
_cell.angle_alpha   90.00
_cell.angle_beta   90.00
_cell.angle_gamma   90.00
#
_symmetry.space_group_name_H-M   'P 1'
#
loop_
_entity.id
_entity.type
_entity.pdbx_description
1 polymer ?
#
loop_
_entity_poly.entity_id
_entity_poly.type
_entity_poly.pdbx_seq_one_letter_code
_entity_poly.pdbx_strand_id
1 'polypeptide(L)'
;MQVKSMEDFNKLEKPRVQNIPGFYGEKPIEGVVVKDTKLFSDERGFLTELIRLDDEDLKAQDIKQIIASYSYPGMIKGWHLHSKQEDHLFCVSGMVKVVLYDYREDSPTYKVLNEIFMGDRYPRTVYIPPGVFHGTKNVGNDVSVVIGMPSLLYDPEDVDERRVNPISNNIIPYDWNCKME
;
A
#
# COMPACT_ATOMS: atom_id res chain seq x y z
N MET A 1 30.54 8.72 -4.31
CA MET A 1 31.49 9.84 -4.04
C MET A 1 32.31 9.46 -2.82
N GLN A 2 33.64 9.60 -2.85
CA GLN A 2 34.44 9.36 -1.64
C GLN A 2 34.27 10.57 -0.72
N VAL A 3 33.69 10.39 0.46
CA VAL A 3 33.50 11.47 1.45
C VAL A 3 34.85 11.77 2.08
N LYS A 4 35.41 12.96 1.83
CA LYS A 4 36.73 13.36 2.34
C LYS A 4 36.66 14.53 3.33
N SER A 5 35.51 15.19 3.43
CA SER A 5 35.29 16.33 4.30
C SER A 5 33.85 16.37 4.83
N MET A 6 33.60 17.22 5.83
CA MET A 6 32.24 17.46 6.33
C MET A 6 31.36 18.15 5.26
N GLU A 7 31.95 18.94 4.37
CA GLU A 7 31.23 19.54 3.24
C GLU A 7 30.78 18.46 2.24
N ASP A 8 31.63 17.46 1.97
CA ASP A 8 31.25 16.31 1.15
C ASP A 8 30.16 15.47 1.80
N PHE A 9 30.21 15.31 3.13
CA PHE A 9 29.19 14.61 3.91
C PHE A 9 27.84 15.34 3.83
N ASN A 10 27.83 16.67 3.98
CA ASN A 10 26.60 17.47 3.92
C ASN A 10 25.96 17.53 2.52
N LYS A 11 26.66 17.08 1.48
CA LYS A 11 26.15 16.93 0.11
C LYS A 11 25.52 15.56 -0.17
N LEU A 12 25.66 14.60 0.74
CA LEU A 12 25.00 13.31 0.62
C LEU A 12 23.48 13.47 0.65
N GLU A 13 22.77 12.54 0.01
CA GLU A 13 21.32 12.48 0.14
C GLU A 13 20.93 12.36 1.61
N LYS A 14 19.93 13.13 2.02
CA LYS A 14 19.40 13.05 3.38
C LYS A 14 18.67 11.72 3.57
N PRO A 15 18.71 11.13 4.77
CA PRO A 15 17.91 9.96 5.07
C PRO A 15 16.42 10.25 4.87
N ARG A 16 15.64 9.23 4.56
CA ARG A 16 14.18 9.34 4.50
C ARG A 16 13.65 9.76 5.87
N VAL A 17 12.85 10.82 5.87
CA VAL A 17 12.17 11.31 7.08
C VAL A 17 10.73 10.79 7.06
N GLN A 18 10.33 10.10 8.12
CA GLN A 18 8.94 9.70 8.34
C GLN A 18 8.20 10.81 9.09
N ASN A 19 7.37 11.56 8.37
CA ASN A 19 6.46 12.54 8.99
C ASN A 19 5.14 11.88 9.45
N ILE A 20 4.76 10.79 8.79
CA ILE A 20 3.61 9.95 9.12
C ILE A 20 4.18 8.54 9.38
N PRO A 21 3.90 7.90 10.53
CA PRO A 21 4.56 6.64 10.85
C PRO A 21 4.17 5.51 9.88
N GLY A 22 5.19 4.81 9.38
CA GLY A 22 5.03 3.75 8.38
C GLY A 22 4.58 4.25 7.01
N PHE A 23 4.69 5.55 6.73
CA PHE A 23 4.40 6.14 5.42
C PHE A 23 5.64 6.86 4.89
N TYR A 24 5.92 6.68 3.60
CA TYR A 24 6.95 7.41 2.87
C TYR A 24 6.41 7.91 1.54
N GLY A 25 6.68 9.18 1.23
CA GLY A 25 6.26 9.83 0.00
C GLY A 25 6.46 11.34 0.14
N GLU A 26 6.46 12.06 -0.98
CA GLU A 26 6.53 13.53 -0.95
C GLU A 26 5.28 14.12 -0.25
N LYS A 27 4.12 13.55 -0.58
CA LYS A 27 2.80 13.90 -0.02
C LYS A 27 1.85 12.71 -0.18
N PRO A 28 0.75 12.62 0.61
CA PRO A 28 -0.31 11.64 0.35
C PRO A 28 -0.91 11.82 -1.04
N ILE A 29 -1.19 10.71 -1.73
CA ILE A 29 -1.92 10.71 -3.00
C ILE A 29 -3.36 11.16 -2.76
N GLU A 30 -3.88 12.04 -3.63
CA GLU A 30 -5.22 12.61 -3.53
C GLU A 30 -6.30 11.51 -3.52
N GLY A 31 -7.14 11.52 -2.49
CA GLY A 31 -8.22 10.53 -2.31
C GLY A 31 -7.78 9.17 -1.77
N VAL A 32 -6.47 8.89 -1.60
CA VAL A 32 -6.04 7.72 -0.82
C VAL A 32 -6.23 8.02 0.65
N VAL A 33 -6.86 7.08 1.38
CA VAL A 33 -7.06 7.20 2.83
C VAL A 33 -6.30 6.07 3.53
N VAL A 34 -5.48 6.45 4.51
CA VAL A 34 -4.79 5.51 5.41
C VAL A 34 -5.32 5.71 6.81
N LYS A 35 -6.02 4.71 7.34
CA LYS A 35 -6.67 4.77 8.65
C LYS A 35 -6.08 3.73 9.58
N ASP A 36 -5.37 4.19 10.62
CA ASP A 36 -4.84 3.32 11.66
C ASP A 36 -5.98 2.70 12.47
N THR A 37 -5.91 1.39 12.71
CA THR A 37 -6.90 0.68 13.52
C THR A 37 -6.34 0.40 14.92
N LYS A 38 -7.23 0.30 15.89
CA LYS A 38 -6.85 0.01 17.28
C LYS A 38 -6.73 -1.49 17.48
N LEU A 39 -5.61 -1.90 18.07
CA LEU A 39 -5.41 -3.26 18.55
C LEU A 39 -5.80 -3.36 20.02
N PHE A 40 -6.81 -4.16 20.33
CA PHE A 40 -7.27 -4.45 21.69
C PHE A 40 -6.69 -5.79 22.13
N SER A 41 -5.73 -5.78 23.05
CA SER A 41 -4.99 -6.98 23.47
C SER A 41 -5.33 -7.41 24.90
N ASP A 42 -5.37 -8.73 25.12
CA ASP A 42 -5.42 -9.36 26.45
C ASP A 42 -4.69 -10.72 26.44
N GLU A 43 -4.73 -11.47 27.55
CA GLU A 43 -4.01 -12.74 27.71
C GLU A 43 -4.39 -13.82 26.67
N ARG A 44 -5.48 -13.64 25.92
CA ARG A 44 -5.98 -14.58 24.90
C ARG A 44 -5.50 -14.23 23.49
N GLY A 45 -4.96 -13.02 23.28
CA GLY A 45 -4.54 -12.52 21.98
C GLY A 45 -4.93 -11.05 21.76
N PHE A 46 -5.35 -10.72 20.54
CA PHE A 46 -5.74 -9.37 20.17
C PHE A 46 -6.92 -9.33 19.19
N LEU A 47 -7.68 -8.23 19.24
CA LEU A 47 -8.81 -7.93 18.38
C LEU A 47 -8.57 -6.58 17.70
N THR A 48 -8.89 -6.50 16.41
CA THR A 48 -8.98 -5.25 15.66
C THR A 48 -10.17 -5.34 14.72
N GLU A 49 -10.88 -4.23 14.54
CA GLU A 49 -11.80 -4.09 13.42
C GLU A 49 -10.97 -3.91 12.15
N LEU A 50 -11.24 -4.69 11.09
CA LEU A 50 -10.59 -4.51 9.79
C LEU A 50 -11.16 -3.25 9.11
N ILE A 51 -12.48 -3.13 9.14
CA ILE A 51 -13.21 -1.96 8.65
C ILE A 51 -14.60 -1.97 9.28
N ARG A 52 -15.21 -0.80 9.44
CA ARG A 52 -16.63 -0.68 9.73
C ARG A 52 -17.37 -0.26 8.47
N LEU A 53 -18.49 -0.89 8.15
CA LEU A 53 -19.24 -0.61 6.92
C LEU A 53 -19.98 0.73 6.92
N ASP A 54 -20.00 1.42 8.07
CA ASP A 54 -20.51 2.79 8.23
C ASP A 54 -19.39 3.85 8.16
N ASP A 55 -18.16 3.47 7.83
CA ASP A 55 -17.02 4.39 7.73
C ASP A 55 -17.06 5.19 6.41
N GLU A 56 -17.49 6.46 6.51
CA GLU A 56 -17.63 7.38 5.38
C GLU A 56 -16.29 7.73 4.73
N ASP A 57 -15.20 7.88 5.51
CA ASP A 57 -13.88 8.24 4.99
C ASP A 57 -13.33 7.14 4.07
N LEU A 58 -13.63 5.89 4.42
CA LEU A 58 -13.26 4.72 3.62
C LEU A 58 -14.31 4.38 2.58
N LYS A 59 -15.49 5.02 2.56
CA LYS A 59 -16.64 4.60 1.71
C LYS A 59 -16.98 3.12 1.88
N ALA A 60 -16.90 2.63 3.11
CA ALA A 60 -16.96 1.20 3.39
C ALA A 60 -18.31 0.56 3.01
N GLN A 61 -19.40 1.35 2.91
CA GLN A 61 -20.70 0.87 2.44
C GLN A 61 -20.69 0.32 1.00
N ASP A 62 -19.70 0.70 0.20
CA ASP A 62 -19.60 0.33 -1.21
C ASP A 62 -18.91 -1.02 -1.42
N ILE A 63 -18.31 -1.62 -0.39
CA ILE A 63 -17.67 -2.94 -0.45
C ILE A 63 -18.67 -4.02 -0.90
N LYS A 64 -18.28 -4.82 -1.89
CA LYS A 64 -19.12 -5.91 -2.45
C LYS A 64 -18.52 -7.29 -2.29
N GLN A 65 -17.21 -7.40 -2.08
CA GLN A 65 -16.52 -8.67 -1.95
C GLN A 65 -15.45 -8.60 -0.87
N ILE A 66 -15.07 -9.75 -0.33
CA ILE A 66 -13.93 -9.91 0.57
C ILE A 66 -13.07 -11.04 0.03
N ILE A 67 -11.78 -10.78 -0.15
CA ILE A 67 -10.80 -11.74 -0.66
C ILE A 67 -9.60 -11.82 0.28
N ALA A 68 -8.95 -12.98 0.32
CA ALA A 68 -7.71 -13.17 1.07
C ALA A 68 -6.55 -13.48 0.10
N SER A 69 -5.48 -12.71 0.22
CA SER A 69 -4.27 -12.82 -0.60
C SER A 69 -3.09 -13.24 0.26
N TYR A 70 -2.59 -14.45 0.01
CA TYR A 70 -1.45 -15.04 0.71
C TYR A 70 -0.16 -14.78 -0.08
N SER A 71 0.89 -14.28 0.55
CA SER A 71 2.17 -14.00 -0.12
C SER A 71 3.34 -14.62 0.64
N TYR A 72 4.19 -15.37 -0.06
CA TYR A 72 5.44 -15.87 0.50
C TYR A 72 6.41 -14.72 0.82
N PRO A 73 7.34 -14.90 1.77
CA PRO A 73 8.36 -13.91 2.09
C PRO A 73 9.07 -13.36 0.85
N GLY A 74 9.21 -12.04 0.77
CA GLY A 74 9.88 -11.35 -0.34
C GLY A 74 9.08 -11.24 -1.64
N MET A 75 7.95 -11.93 -1.79
CA MET A 75 7.15 -11.88 -3.02
C MET A 75 6.41 -10.57 -3.17
N ILE A 76 6.34 -10.11 -4.43
CA ILE A 76 5.64 -8.91 -4.88
C ILE A 76 4.37 -9.34 -5.61
N LYS A 77 3.23 -8.72 -5.28
CA LYS A 77 1.98 -8.82 -6.02
C LYS A 77 1.57 -7.44 -6.48
N GLY A 78 1.51 -7.25 -7.79
CA GLY A 78 1.34 -5.96 -8.42
C GLY A 78 2.14 -5.91 -9.73
N TRP A 79 2.07 -4.83 -10.50
CA TRP A 79 1.19 -3.69 -10.27
C TRP A 79 -0.22 -3.97 -10.79
N HIS A 80 -1.23 -3.57 -10.03
CA HIS A 80 -2.63 -3.65 -10.43
C HIS A 80 -3.18 -2.23 -10.60
N LEU A 81 -4.07 -2.05 -11.58
CA LEU A 81 -4.80 -0.82 -11.81
C LEU A 81 -6.25 -1.15 -12.11
N HIS A 82 -7.16 -0.50 -11.39
CA HIS A 82 -8.59 -0.56 -11.63
C HIS A 82 -9.07 0.76 -12.20
N SER A 83 -9.90 0.72 -13.25
CA SER A 83 -10.49 1.93 -13.84
C SER A 83 -11.81 2.31 -13.20
N LYS A 84 -12.50 1.35 -12.56
CA LYS A 84 -13.81 1.54 -11.92
C LYS A 84 -13.81 1.14 -10.45
N GLN A 85 -13.14 0.04 -10.10
CA GLN A 85 -13.15 -0.52 -8.74
C GLN A 85 -12.36 0.36 -7.77
N GLU A 86 -12.92 0.52 -6.57
CA GLU A 86 -12.23 1.05 -5.39
C GLU A 86 -11.77 -0.13 -4.54
N ASP A 87 -10.57 -0.05 -3.97
CA ASP A 87 -9.97 -1.13 -3.18
C ASP A 87 -9.72 -0.71 -1.74
N HIS A 88 -9.86 -1.68 -0.85
CA HIS A 88 -9.43 -1.56 0.54
C HIS A 88 -8.50 -2.71 0.88
N LEU A 89 -7.34 -2.40 1.43
CA LEU A 89 -6.36 -3.39 1.84
C LEU A 89 -6.13 -3.33 3.35
N PHE A 90 -6.11 -4.50 3.99
CA PHE A 90 -5.74 -4.68 5.40
C PHE A 90 -4.86 -5.92 5.54
N CYS A 91 -3.74 -5.86 6.26
CA CYS A 91 -2.89 -7.03 6.50
C CYS A 91 -3.17 -7.64 7.89
N VAL A 92 -3.78 -8.83 7.92
CA VAL A 92 -4.17 -9.52 9.17
C VAL A 92 -3.07 -10.40 9.76
N SER A 93 -2.02 -10.71 8.98
CA SER A 93 -0.90 -11.54 9.42
C SER A 93 0.35 -11.19 8.61
N GLY A 94 1.50 -11.09 9.29
CA GLY A 94 2.77 -10.69 8.70
C GLY A 94 2.89 -9.19 8.52
N MET A 95 3.83 -8.77 7.66
CA MET A 95 4.10 -7.36 7.37
C MET A 95 4.27 -7.16 5.87
N VAL A 96 3.54 -6.20 5.31
CA VAL A 96 3.61 -5.84 3.90
C VAL A 96 3.99 -4.38 3.71
N LYS A 97 4.77 -4.12 2.65
CA LYS A 97 4.93 -2.81 2.04
C LYS A 97 3.90 -2.69 0.92
N VAL A 98 2.86 -1.89 1.13
CA VAL A 98 1.95 -1.43 0.08
C VAL A 98 2.61 -0.27 -0.64
N VAL A 99 2.59 -0.29 -1.96
CA VAL A 99 3.12 0.81 -2.78
C VAL A 99 2.03 1.26 -3.71
N LEU A 100 1.84 2.58 -3.78
CA LEU A 100 0.84 3.24 -4.59
C LEU A 100 1.52 4.19 -5.57
N TYR A 101 0.97 4.32 -6.77
CA TYR A 101 1.42 5.27 -7.79
C TYR A 101 0.22 5.89 -8.50
N ASP A 102 0.06 7.20 -8.37
CA ASP A 102 -1.06 7.90 -8.97
C ASP A 102 -0.86 8.09 -10.48
N TYR A 103 -1.75 7.50 -11.28
CA TYR A 103 -1.67 7.56 -12.74
C TYR A 103 -2.84 8.32 -13.37
N ARG A 104 -3.58 9.10 -12.58
CA ARG A 104 -4.65 9.99 -13.05
C ARG A 104 -4.05 11.31 -13.54
N GLU A 105 -4.06 11.57 -14.84
CA GLU A 105 -3.38 12.74 -15.44
C GLU A 105 -3.91 14.09 -14.95
N ASP A 106 -5.18 14.13 -14.55
CA ASP A 106 -5.87 15.29 -14.01
C ASP A 106 -5.70 15.45 -12.48
N SER A 107 -5.09 14.47 -11.81
CA SER A 107 -4.87 14.51 -10.37
C SER A 107 -3.76 15.50 -9.99
N PRO A 108 -3.93 16.29 -8.91
CA PRO A 108 -2.87 17.14 -8.37
C PRO A 108 -1.68 16.33 -7.82
N THR A 109 -1.85 15.01 -7.65
CA THR A 109 -0.81 14.08 -7.23
C THR A 109 -0.37 13.12 -8.35
N TYR A 110 -0.63 13.45 -9.62
CA TYR A 110 -0.17 12.64 -10.75
C TYR A 110 1.34 12.33 -10.64
N LYS A 111 1.69 11.05 -10.80
CA LYS A 111 3.03 10.47 -10.65
C LYS A 111 3.63 10.51 -9.23
N VAL A 112 2.86 10.82 -8.21
CA VAL A 112 3.30 10.68 -6.81
C VAL A 112 3.35 9.19 -6.44
N LEU A 113 4.42 8.80 -5.74
CA LEU A 113 4.61 7.48 -5.14
C LEU A 113 4.39 7.55 -3.63
N ASN A 114 3.66 6.58 -3.08
CA ASN A 114 3.56 6.37 -1.63
C ASN A 114 3.95 4.93 -1.28
N GLU A 115 4.76 4.78 -0.23
CA GLU A 115 5.02 3.50 0.43
C GLU A 115 4.29 3.52 1.78
N ILE A 116 3.46 2.51 2.03
CA ILE A 116 2.70 2.34 3.26
C ILE A 116 3.04 0.97 3.83
N PHE A 117 3.50 0.93 5.08
CA PHE A 117 3.77 -0.30 5.80
C PHE A 117 2.59 -0.63 6.70
N MET A 118 2.10 -1.86 6.60
CA MET A 118 0.98 -2.37 7.40
C MET A 118 1.15 -3.86 7.68
N GLY A 119 0.63 -4.30 8.82
CA GLY A 119 0.77 -5.69 9.26
C GLY A 119 0.04 -5.96 10.57
N ASP A 120 0.16 -7.18 11.07
CA ASP A 120 -0.44 -7.58 12.36
C ASP A 120 0.07 -6.74 13.56
N ARG A 121 1.32 -6.24 13.48
CA ARG A 121 1.93 -5.35 14.47
C ARG A 121 1.68 -3.87 14.21
N TYR A 122 1.16 -3.53 13.03
CA TYR A 122 0.80 -2.16 12.70
C TYR A 122 -0.46 -2.13 11.83
N PRO A 123 -1.62 -2.40 12.45
CA PRO A 123 -2.86 -2.63 11.73
C PRO A 123 -3.46 -1.31 11.25
N ARG A 124 -3.84 -1.29 9.98
CA ARG A 124 -4.41 -0.13 9.30
C ARG A 124 -5.11 -0.56 8.03
N THR A 125 -6.08 0.25 7.61
CA THR A 125 -6.81 0.07 6.36
C THR A 125 -6.36 1.12 5.38
N VAL A 126 -6.07 0.70 4.15
CA VAL A 126 -5.71 1.58 3.04
C VAL A 126 -6.84 1.54 2.02
N TYR A 127 -7.54 2.65 1.83
CA TYR A 127 -8.48 2.87 0.74
C TYR A 127 -7.74 3.43 -0.48
N ILE A 128 -8.02 2.87 -1.65
CA ILE A 128 -7.36 3.16 -2.92
C ILE A 128 -8.45 3.48 -3.96
N PRO A 129 -8.51 4.73 -4.45
CA PRO A 129 -9.46 5.10 -5.49
C PRO A 129 -9.05 4.53 -6.86
N PRO A 130 -9.97 4.48 -7.84
CA PRO A 130 -9.66 4.03 -9.19
C PRO A 130 -8.60 4.91 -9.85
N GLY A 131 -7.81 4.35 -10.76
CA GLY A 131 -6.73 5.07 -11.45
C GLY A 131 -5.41 5.17 -10.66
N VAL A 132 -5.35 4.64 -9.44
CA VAL A 132 -4.11 4.52 -8.67
C VAL A 132 -3.56 3.11 -8.81
N PHE A 133 -2.35 2.99 -9.36
CA PHE A 133 -1.65 1.71 -9.37
C PHE A 133 -1.32 1.30 -7.95
N HIS A 134 -1.48 0.02 -7.63
CA HIS A 134 -1.09 -0.49 -6.34
C HIS A 134 -0.41 -1.86 -6.43
N GLY A 135 0.39 -2.16 -5.42
CA GLY A 135 1.02 -3.46 -5.23
C GLY A 135 1.44 -3.67 -3.79
N THR A 136 1.74 -4.91 -3.44
CA THR A 136 2.20 -5.30 -2.11
C THR A 136 3.47 -6.13 -2.22
N LYS A 137 4.41 -5.93 -1.29
CA LYS A 137 5.53 -6.83 -1.07
C LYS A 137 5.49 -7.35 0.35
N ASN A 138 5.56 -8.67 0.52
CA ASN A 138 5.80 -9.24 1.84
C ASN A 138 7.24 -8.92 2.26
N VAL A 139 7.38 -8.11 3.31
CA VAL A 139 8.67 -7.71 3.88
C VAL A 139 8.99 -8.44 5.19
N GLY A 140 8.10 -9.34 5.62
CA GLY A 140 8.30 -10.23 6.74
C GLY A 140 8.98 -11.54 6.35
N ASN A 141 9.17 -12.39 7.36
CA ASN A 141 9.81 -13.71 7.23
C ASN A 141 8.80 -14.87 7.13
N ASP A 142 7.53 -14.61 7.43
CA ASP A 142 6.44 -15.58 7.35
C ASP A 142 5.49 -15.23 6.19
N VAL A 143 4.56 -16.13 5.86
CA VAL A 143 3.51 -15.84 4.89
C VAL A 143 2.67 -14.67 5.38
N SER A 144 2.54 -13.62 4.57
CA SER A 144 1.63 -12.50 4.85
C SER A 144 0.24 -12.79 4.31
N VAL A 145 -0.80 -12.35 5.03
CA VAL A 145 -2.19 -12.41 4.60
C VAL A 145 -2.76 -11.01 4.51
N VAL A 146 -3.11 -10.60 3.28
CA VAL A 146 -3.79 -9.32 3.01
C VAL A 146 -5.24 -9.60 2.65
N ILE A 147 -6.15 -8.98 3.38
CA ILE A 147 -7.58 -8.95 3.08
C ILE A 147 -7.82 -7.78 2.13
N GLY A 148 -8.38 -8.10 0.96
CA GLY A 148 -8.88 -7.13 -0.01
C GLY A 148 -10.40 -7.02 0.10
N MET A 149 -10.94 -5.80 0.08
CA MET A 149 -12.38 -5.55 0.15
C MET A 149 -12.80 -4.60 -0.98
N PRO A 150 -12.92 -5.08 -2.23
CA PRO A 150 -13.22 -4.23 -3.37
C PRO A 150 -14.69 -3.78 -3.40
N SER A 151 -14.94 -2.63 -4.03
CA SER A 151 -16.28 -2.07 -4.24
C SER A 151 -17.05 -2.66 -5.43
N LEU A 152 -16.43 -3.53 -6.21
CA LEU A 152 -17.05 -4.26 -7.31
C LEU A 152 -16.84 -5.77 -7.15
N LEU A 153 -17.74 -6.55 -7.73
CA LEU A 153 -17.57 -8.00 -7.87
C LEU A 153 -16.61 -8.27 -9.03
N TYR A 154 -15.80 -9.33 -8.91
CA TYR A 154 -15.02 -9.82 -10.04
C TYR A 154 -15.92 -10.32 -11.17
N ASP A 155 -15.72 -9.78 -12.38
CA ASP A 155 -16.38 -10.22 -13.60
C ASP A 155 -15.34 -10.78 -14.58
N PRO A 156 -15.34 -12.10 -14.87
CA PRO A 156 -14.40 -12.69 -15.82
C PRO A 156 -14.64 -12.27 -17.27
N GLU A 157 -15.84 -11.80 -17.61
CA GLU A 157 -16.20 -11.37 -18.98
C GLU A 157 -15.88 -9.89 -19.22
N ASP A 158 -15.83 -9.06 -18.16
CA ASP A 158 -15.38 -7.65 -18.17
C ASP A 158 -14.38 -7.38 -17.03
N VAL A 159 -13.16 -7.93 -17.15
CA VAL A 159 -12.11 -7.70 -16.16
C VAL A 159 -11.68 -6.24 -16.17
N ASP A 160 -12.00 -5.48 -15.11
CA ASP A 160 -11.60 -4.08 -14.92
C ASP A 160 -10.08 -3.93 -14.66
N GLU A 161 -9.46 -4.94 -14.05
CA GLU A 161 -8.05 -4.92 -13.66
C GLU A 161 -7.10 -4.92 -14.88
N ARG A 162 -6.08 -4.06 -14.84
CA ARG A 162 -4.90 -4.16 -15.71
C ARG A 162 -3.67 -4.44 -14.87
N ARG A 163 -2.82 -5.34 -15.36
CA ARG A 163 -1.58 -5.75 -14.68
C ARG A 163 -0.35 -5.28 -15.43
N VAL A 164 0.64 -4.80 -14.69
CA VAL A 164 1.95 -4.41 -15.20
C VAL A 164 3.02 -5.18 -14.44
N ASN A 165 4.06 -5.65 -15.14
CA ASN A 165 5.15 -6.37 -14.49
C ASN A 165 5.78 -5.50 -13.38
N PRO A 166 5.89 -5.99 -12.13
CA PRO A 166 6.30 -5.17 -11.01
C PRO A 166 7.76 -4.74 -11.05
N ILE A 167 8.60 -5.45 -11.79
CA ILE A 167 10.06 -5.28 -11.83
C ILE A 167 10.50 -4.64 -13.15
N SER A 168 10.00 -5.16 -14.27
CA SER A 168 10.43 -4.76 -15.62
C SER A 168 9.26 -4.12 -16.36
N ASN A 169 9.08 -2.81 -16.14
CA ASN A 169 8.13 -1.99 -16.88
C ASN A 169 8.68 -0.56 -17.08
N ASN A 170 8.06 0.21 -17.97
CA ASN A 170 8.44 1.58 -18.31
C ASN A 170 7.41 2.63 -17.85
N ILE A 171 6.47 2.25 -16.99
CA ILE A 171 5.34 3.10 -16.55
C ILE A 171 5.61 3.65 -15.14
N ILE A 172 6.05 2.77 -14.24
CA ILE A 172 6.13 3.04 -12.80
C ILE A 172 7.60 2.97 -12.39
N PRO A 173 8.24 4.11 -12.09
CA PRO A 173 9.68 4.18 -11.82
C PRO A 173 9.96 3.77 -10.36
N TYR A 174 9.74 2.51 -10.02
CA TYR A 174 9.84 2.02 -8.64
C TYR A 174 10.72 0.77 -8.50
N ASP A 175 11.65 0.83 -7.55
CA ASP A 175 12.42 -0.33 -7.09
C ASP A 175 11.80 -0.89 -5.80
N TRP A 176 11.41 -2.16 -5.85
CA TRP A 176 10.82 -2.88 -4.73
C TRP A 176 11.82 -3.28 -3.64
N ASN A 177 13.12 -3.16 -3.87
CA ASN A 177 14.15 -3.47 -2.90
C ASN A 177 14.04 -2.61 -1.62
N CYS A 178 14.69 -3.10 -0.56
CA CYS A 178 14.85 -2.30 0.65
C CYS A 178 15.78 -1.13 0.33
N LYS A 179 15.38 0.09 0.65
CA LYS A 179 16.30 1.23 0.61
C LYS A 179 17.22 1.16 1.82
N MET A 180 18.49 0.84 1.55
CA MET A 180 19.57 0.85 2.54
C MET A 180 20.17 2.26 2.53
N GLU A 181 19.99 3.00 3.63
CA GLU A 181 20.50 4.37 3.83
C GLU A 181 21.68 4.39 4.79
#